data_AF-A0A3M7GNX4-F1
#
_entry.id   AF-A0A3M7GNX4-F1
#
_cell.length_a   1.000
_cell.length_b   1.000
_cell.length_c   1.000
_cell.angle_alpha   90.00
_cell.angle_beta   90.00
_cell.angle_gamma   90.00
#
_symmetry.space_group_name_H-M   'P 1'
#
loop_
_entity.id
_entity.type
_entity.pdbx_description
1 polymer ?
#
loop_
_entity_poly.entity_id
_entity_poly.type
_entity_poly.pdbx_seq_one_letter_code
_entity_poly.pdbx_strand_id
1 'polypeptide(L)'
;MKLLDSLPPTIPPEVPHLPKAHPSHLSIRLHVDGPVNKYPAKAHARRVADALAGSSSFDISGDLIVVTAAQSRPWPDSDMPAPFRQARYFYYLTGCNEPGCCVVYDIKHDRLTLWLPPIDQSRVVWTGRGSTVEEALDKYDIDEARYLTKSSSPLGRCLDHDEVVYIHDEHNVLPATIPRSLRRPVLQNRLKQAMDACRVIKDAHEIDLIRRANQISSDAHVAVFKSLHGFTNEAQVEATYMAHCIASHAKEQAYAPIAGSGPNGATLHYGANTADFDGAETLVLDAGCEVSCYASDVTRTVPINPSQPGTWPSPEAKQIYALVEEVQEACIAQMRPGKAFIEIVTLSRRMTLEGLLKLGILKGDVDEIEKWGTVAGFFPHGLGHHVGLDVHDVSPVPHPPAIPRAAISPVGHRKEDGSGEQDGLEEEEEEEEEEEEEEEEEEEEEEDDDDDDNEWEPTEEEREAETAAHQQLDEYLKHAVQYPIPPSCLPSWSFHTSPLCFLPEYESSARRAYESLLRPGMVVTIEPGIYFNRSLLEQVFLSDPYHSRFIDQDALDRYWKVGGVRIEDDILITGDGYENLTPAPKGREMLEVIRKGAL
;
A
#
# COMPACT_ATOMS: atom_id res chain seq x y z
N MET A 1 46.47 45.77 66.99
CA MET A 1 46.31 46.20 68.39
C MET A 1 45.00 45.59 68.90
N LYS A 2 45.12 44.60 69.81
CA LYS A 2 44.07 44.04 70.70
C LYS A 2 42.90 43.27 70.05
N LEU A 3 42.85 41.94 70.25
CA LEU A 3 42.25 41.17 71.37
C LEU A 3 40.72 41.01 71.18
N LEU A 4 40.22 39.81 70.88
CA LEU A 4 39.84 38.72 71.84
C LEU A 4 38.53 39.10 72.58
N ASP A 5 37.54 38.24 72.88
CA ASP A 5 37.47 36.78 72.94
C ASP A 5 36.01 36.34 73.24
N SER A 6 35.77 35.03 73.09
CA SER A 6 34.81 34.20 73.82
C SER A 6 33.34 34.12 73.36
N LEU A 7 33.01 33.06 72.60
CA LEU A 7 31.84 32.21 72.88
C LEU A 7 32.17 30.74 72.49
N PRO A 8 31.74 29.74 73.27
CA PRO A 8 32.07 28.31 73.10
C PRO A 8 31.33 27.68 71.89
N PRO A 9 31.80 26.52 71.37
CA PRO A 9 31.14 25.85 70.26
C PRO A 9 29.77 25.30 70.72
N THR A 10 28.70 25.82 70.13
CA THR A 10 27.36 25.23 70.25
C THR A 10 27.32 23.93 69.46
N ILE A 11 27.09 22.82 70.17
CA ILE A 11 26.75 21.52 69.62
C ILE A 11 25.51 21.69 68.73
N PRO A 12 25.56 21.38 67.41
CA PRO A 12 24.36 21.38 66.58
C PRO A 12 23.39 20.31 67.09
N PRO A 13 22.07 20.58 67.10
CA PRO A 13 21.09 19.60 67.55
C PRO A 13 21.17 18.33 66.69
N GLU A 14 21.03 17.16 67.33
CA GLU A 14 20.88 15.88 66.65
C GLU A 14 19.79 15.99 65.57
N VAL A 15 20.21 15.86 64.31
CA VAL A 15 19.30 15.74 63.19
C VAL A 15 18.61 14.39 63.34
N PRO A 16 17.27 14.32 63.48
CA PRO A 16 16.59 13.05 63.52
C PRO A 16 16.90 12.30 62.22
N HIS A 17 17.38 11.07 62.33
CA HIS A 17 17.61 10.20 61.20
C HIS A 17 16.32 10.11 60.35
N LEU A 18 16.31 10.78 59.20
CA LEU A 18 15.31 10.51 58.18
C LEU A 18 15.47 9.04 57.76
N PRO A 19 14.39 8.25 57.73
CA PRO A 19 14.45 6.94 57.10
C PRO A 19 14.87 7.12 55.64
N LYS A 20 15.82 6.30 55.18
CA LYS A 20 16.25 6.27 53.78
C LYS A 20 15.01 6.16 52.89
N ALA A 21 14.72 7.21 52.13
CA ALA A 21 13.70 7.18 51.11
C ALA A 21 14.15 6.18 50.03
N HIS A 22 13.57 4.99 50.05
CA HIS A 22 13.57 4.13 48.88
C HIS A 22 12.81 4.87 47.78
N PRO A 23 13.30 4.93 46.54
CA PRO A 23 12.55 5.52 45.44
C PRO A 23 11.30 4.66 45.26
N SER A 24 10.15 5.17 45.70
CA SER A 24 8.87 4.57 45.41
C SER A 24 8.64 4.70 43.92
N HIS A 25 8.99 3.65 43.17
CA HIS A 25 8.51 3.45 41.81
C HIS A 25 6.98 3.48 41.89
N LEU A 26 6.38 4.56 41.43
CA LEU A 26 4.96 4.61 41.11
C LEU A 26 4.77 3.74 39.87
N SER A 27 4.46 2.45 40.08
CA SER A 27 4.00 1.57 39.02
C SER A 27 2.48 1.66 38.95
N ILE A 28 1.96 2.22 37.87
CA ILE A 28 0.54 2.07 37.52
C ILE A 28 0.42 0.72 36.81
N ARG A 29 -0.31 -0.24 37.40
CA ARG A 29 -0.77 -1.44 36.68
C ARG A 29 -2.17 -1.16 36.19
N LEU A 30 -2.31 -1.05 34.87
CA LEU A 30 -3.61 -1.10 34.20
C LEU A 30 -3.94 -2.58 34.00
N HIS A 31 -5.04 -3.04 34.58
CA HIS A 31 -5.67 -4.29 34.15
C HIS A 31 -6.57 -3.95 32.98
N VAL A 32 -6.28 -4.50 31.82
CA VAL A 32 -7.16 -4.45 30.65
C VAL A 32 -7.74 -5.84 30.51
N ASP A 33 -9.07 -5.95 30.51
CA ASP A 33 -9.76 -7.17 30.14
C ASP A 33 -9.74 -7.27 28.60
N GLY A 34 -8.68 -7.87 28.05
CA GLY A 34 -8.46 -8.07 26.62
C GLY A 34 -6.97 -8.21 26.26
N PRO A 35 -6.60 -8.85 25.15
CA PRO A 35 -5.20 -8.95 24.75
C PRO A 35 -4.64 -7.54 24.51
N VAL A 36 -3.46 -7.25 25.09
CA VAL A 36 -2.64 -6.10 24.68
C VAL A 36 -2.19 -6.42 23.26
N ASN A 37 -2.93 -5.92 22.27
CA ASN A 37 -2.73 -6.29 20.87
C ASN A 37 -1.45 -5.62 20.34
N LYS A 38 -0.30 -6.21 20.66
CA LYS A 38 0.99 -5.84 20.06
C LYS A 38 0.88 -6.01 18.54
N TYR A 39 1.72 -5.28 17.81
CA TYR A 39 1.86 -5.54 16.38
C TYR A 39 2.31 -6.99 16.16
N PRO A 40 1.64 -7.79 15.30
CA PRO A 40 1.86 -9.23 15.15
C PRO A 40 3.10 -9.58 14.32
N ALA A 41 4.23 -8.94 14.63
CA ALA A 41 5.50 -9.05 13.91
C ALA A 41 5.96 -10.50 13.74
N LYS A 42 5.83 -11.31 14.79
CA LYS A 42 6.22 -12.72 14.76
C LYS A 42 5.40 -13.55 13.78
N ALA A 43 4.08 -13.38 13.80
CA ALA A 43 3.18 -14.07 12.88
C ALA A 43 3.46 -13.66 11.42
N HIS A 44 3.71 -12.38 11.15
CA HIS A 44 4.11 -11.90 9.83
C HIS A 44 5.45 -12.52 9.37
N ALA A 45 6.44 -12.62 10.26
CA ALA A 45 7.73 -13.24 9.93
C ALA A 45 7.59 -14.73 9.58
N ARG A 46 6.76 -15.47 10.32
CA ARG A 46 6.43 -16.88 10.01
C ARG A 46 5.73 -17.00 8.66
N ARG A 47 4.66 -16.24 8.42
CA ARG A 47 3.94 -16.21 7.13
C ARG A 47 4.87 -15.98 5.94
N VAL A 48 5.84 -15.07 6.07
CA VAL A 48 6.82 -14.79 5.01
C VAL A 48 7.79 -15.95 4.81
N ALA A 49 8.22 -16.62 5.87
CA ALA A 49 9.01 -17.84 5.75
C ALA A 49 8.22 -18.97 5.09
N ASP A 50 6.95 -19.17 5.46
CA ASP A 50 6.09 -20.19 4.86
C ASP A 50 5.88 -19.91 3.36
N ALA A 51 5.63 -18.66 2.97
CA ALA A 51 5.54 -18.25 1.56
C ALA A 51 6.87 -18.41 0.79
N LEU A 52 8.01 -18.23 1.46
CA LEU A 52 9.32 -18.53 0.88
C LEU A 52 9.53 -20.04 0.68
N ALA A 53 9.04 -20.86 1.62
CA ALA A 53 9.14 -22.33 1.54
C ALA A 53 8.26 -22.89 0.41
N GLY A 54 6.99 -22.47 0.33
CA GLY A 54 6.06 -22.93 -0.70
C GLY A 54 6.45 -22.56 -2.14
N SER A 55 7.34 -21.57 -2.30
CA SER A 55 7.91 -21.19 -3.60
C SER A 55 9.30 -21.80 -3.87
N SER A 56 9.76 -22.73 -3.04
CA SER A 56 11.09 -23.36 -3.10
C SER A 56 10.98 -24.87 -3.20
N SER A 57 11.72 -25.49 -4.12
CA SER A 57 11.91 -26.94 -4.14
C SER A 57 12.91 -27.45 -3.09
N PHE A 58 13.37 -26.58 -2.20
CA PHE A 58 14.43 -26.85 -1.22
C PHE A 58 14.00 -26.42 0.18
N ASP A 59 14.44 -27.19 1.17
CA ASP A 59 14.27 -26.88 2.59
C ASP A 59 14.98 -25.57 2.97
N ILE A 60 14.18 -24.60 3.43
CA ILE A 60 14.64 -23.29 3.90
C ILE A 60 14.66 -23.18 5.43
N SER A 61 14.35 -24.26 6.17
CA SER A 61 14.23 -24.24 7.62
C SER A 61 15.51 -23.76 8.32
N GLY A 62 16.69 -23.89 7.68
CA GLY A 62 17.97 -23.38 8.18
C GLY A 62 18.23 -21.88 7.96
N ASP A 63 17.40 -21.19 7.17
CA ASP A 63 17.75 -19.91 6.56
C ASP A 63 17.45 -18.69 7.46
N LEU A 64 17.99 -17.54 7.05
CA LEU A 64 17.77 -16.25 7.71
C LEU A 64 17.09 -15.25 6.79
N ILE A 65 16.19 -14.43 7.35
CA ILE A 65 15.64 -13.25 6.69
C ILE A 65 16.21 -11.99 7.37
N VAL A 66 16.70 -11.06 6.57
CA VAL A 66 17.22 -9.76 7.03
C VAL A 66 16.54 -8.65 6.27
N VAL A 67 15.91 -7.71 7.00
CA VAL A 67 15.25 -6.54 6.40
C VAL A 67 15.70 -5.27 7.11
N THR A 68 16.00 -4.22 6.34
CA THR A 68 16.51 -2.94 6.87
C THR A 68 15.43 -1.86 6.92
N ALA A 69 15.45 -1.04 7.97
CA ALA A 69 14.60 0.14 8.06
C ALA A 69 15.09 1.27 7.17
N ALA A 70 14.20 2.22 6.87
CA ALA A 70 14.56 3.50 6.28
C ALA A 70 15.47 4.31 7.23
N GLN A 71 16.25 5.22 6.66
CA GLN A 71 17.11 6.13 7.42
C GLN A 71 16.47 7.51 7.51
N SER A 72 16.62 8.19 8.65
CA SER A 72 16.36 9.63 8.70
C SER A 72 17.47 10.38 7.97
N ARG A 73 17.08 11.36 7.16
CA ARG A 73 17.99 12.25 6.46
C ARG A 73 17.54 13.70 6.61
N PRO A 74 18.45 14.67 6.69
CA PRO A 74 18.07 16.06 6.53
C PRO A 74 17.76 16.37 5.06
N TRP A 75 17.15 17.53 4.82
CA TRP A 75 17.11 18.10 3.48
C TRP A 75 18.53 18.39 2.96
N PRO A 76 18.76 18.33 1.63
CA PRO A 76 20.05 18.71 1.05
C PRO A 76 20.50 20.09 1.54
N ASP A 77 21.76 20.20 1.96
CA ASP A 77 22.38 21.44 2.45
C ASP A 77 21.65 22.11 3.65
N SER A 78 20.88 21.34 4.43
CA SER A 78 20.16 21.80 5.62
C SER A 78 20.40 20.90 6.83
N ASP A 79 20.22 21.41 8.03
CA ASP A 79 20.13 20.63 9.27
C ASP A 79 18.67 20.26 9.63
N MET A 80 17.69 20.74 8.85
CA MET A 80 16.28 20.40 9.01
C MET A 80 16.02 18.95 8.57
N PRO A 81 15.46 18.09 9.44
CA PRO A 81 15.05 16.73 9.06
C PRO A 81 14.05 16.76 7.90
N ALA A 82 14.28 15.94 6.88
CA ALA A 82 13.25 15.63 5.90
C ALA A 82 12.14 14.79 6.57
N PRO A 83 10.88 14.88 6.09
CA PRO A 83 9.82 13.99 6.54
C PRO A 83 10.26 12.53 6.47
N PHE A 84 10.06 11.81 7.57
CA PHE A 84 10.43 10.40 7.67
C PHE A 84 9.25 9.52 7.24
N ARG A 85 9.52 8.60 6.32
CA ARG A 85 8.63 7.48 5.96
C ARG A 85 9.44 6.20 6.14
N GLN A 86 8.84 5.22 6.79
CA GLN A 86 9.47 3.92 7.01
C GLN A 86 9.39 3.04 5.75
N ALA A 87 10.38 2.17 5.56
CA ALA A 87 10.33 1.12 4.54
C ALA A 87 9.21 0.12 4.86
N ARG A 88 8.25 -0.09 3.95
CA ARG A 88 7.03 -0.86 4.26
C ARG A 88 7.29 -2.32 4.55
N TYR A 89 8.24 -2.97 3.89
CA TYR A 89 8.60 -4.36 4.18
C TYR A 89 9.23 -4.52 5.56
N PHE A 90 10.04 -3.53 6.00
CA PHE A 90 10.56 -3.52 7.35
C PHE A 90 9.45 -3.33 8.37
N TYR A 91 8.54 -2.39 8.10
CA TYR A 91 7.39 -2.14 8.97
C TYR A 91 6.50 -3.39 9.08
N TYR A 92 6.24 -4.06 7.96
CA TYR A 92 5.45 -5.30 7.92
C TYR A 92 5.99 -6.39 8.86
N LEU A 93 7.31 -6.56 8.93
CA LEU A 93 7.92 -7.58 9.79
C LEU A 93 8.10 -7.16 11.25
N THR A 94 7.81 -5.91 11.62
CA THR A 94 8.24 -5.38 12.94
C THR A 94 7.23 -4.49 13.65
N GLY A 95 6.37 -3.77 12.90
CA GLY A 95 5.58 -2.64 13.40
C GLY A 95 6.41 -1.42 13.79
N CYS A 96 7.74 -1.46 13.60
CA CYS A 96 8.66 -0.47 14.12
C CYS A 96 8.78 0.74 13.17
N ASN A 97 8.33 1.92 13.63
CA ASN A 97 8.44 3.17 12.89
C ASN A 97 9.66 4.01 13.30
N GLU A 98 10.78 3.37 13.63
CA GLU A 98 12.03 4.04 13.99
C GLU A 98 13.09 3.89 12.88
N PRO A 99 13.83 4.97 12.57
CA PRO A 99 14.84 4.94 11.52
C PRO A 99 16.06 4.10 11.91
N GLY A 100 16.75 3.58 10.92
CA GLY A 100 18.07 2.97 11.08
C GLY A 100 18.09 1.65 11.86
N CYS A 101 16.94 1.02 12.02
CA CYS A 101 16.81 -0.31 12.57
C CYS A 101 17.14 -1.40 11.52
N CYS A 102 17.29 -2.63 11.99
CA CYS A 102 17.40 -3.84 11.18
C CYS A 102 16.65 -4.97 11.90
N VAL A 103 16.00 -5.87 11.17
CA VAL A 103 15.37 -7.06 11.74
C VAL A 103 16.01 -8.30 11.15
N VAL A 104 16.24 -9.30 12.01
CA VAL A 104 16.72 -10.62 11.61
C VAL A 104 15.75 -11.66 12.13
N TYR A 105 15.22 -12.47 11.22
CA TYR A 105 14.42 -13.65 11.55
C TYR A 105 15.24 -14.90 11.27
N ASP A 106 15.50 -15.68 12.32
CA ASP A 106 16.16 -16.98 12.27
C ASP A 106 15.08 -18.05 12.18
N ILE A 107 14.85 -18.58 10.97
CA ILE A 107 13.75 -19.51 10.69
C ILE A 107 13.94 -20.79 11.51
N LYS A 108 15.18 -21.30 11.56
CA LYS A 108 15.57 -22.54 12.26
C LYS A 108 15.20 -22.56 13.73
N HIS A 109 15.44 -21.44 14.39
CA HIS A 109 15.19 -21.29 15.81
C HIS A 109 13.88 -20.57 16.09
N ASP A 110 13.11 -20.26 15.03
CA ASP A 110 11.94 -19.41 15.08
C ASP A 110 12.19 -18.21 16.01
N ARG A 111 13.15 -17.34 15.66
CA ARG A 111 13.56 -16.22 16.51
C ARG A 111 13.67 -14.91 15.74
N LEU A 112 12.84 -13.93 16.10
CA LEU A 112 12.77 -12.60 15.51
C LEU A 112 13.47 -11.57 16.40
N THR A 113 14.57 -11.01 15.91
CA THR A 113 15.40 -10.04 16.64
C THR A 113 15.35 -8.66 15.99
N LEU A 114 14.89 -7.66 16.72
CA LEU A 114 14.91 -6.26 16.31
C LEU A 114 16.19 -5.56 16.78
N TRP A 115 16.96 -5.02 15.84
CA TRP A 115 18.18 -4.26 16.10
C TRP A 115 17.91 -2.76 15.98
N LEU A 116 17.95 -2.07 17.11
CA LEU A 116 17.71 -0.63 17.26
C LEU A 116 19.03 0.16 17.16
N PRO A 117 19.03 1.41 16.66
CA PRO A 117 20.16 2.31 16.85
C PRO A 117 20.47 2.52 18.36
N PRO A 118 21.74 2.54 18.78
CA PRO A 118 22.11 2.91 20.14
C PRO A 118 21.61 4.31 20.50
N ILE A 119 21.11 4.50 21.71
CA ILE A 119 20.69 5.82 22.18
C ILE A 119 21.92 6.73 22.34
N ASP A 120 22.05 7.71 21.46
CA ASP A 120 23.07 8.75 21.56
C ASP A 120 22.63 9.83 22.57
N GLN A 121 23.18 9.73 23.79
CA GLN A 121 22.90 10.67 24.88
C GLN A 121 23.18 12.14 24.52
N SER A 122 24.11 12.39 23.59
CA SER A 122 24.40 13.76 23.14
C SER A 122 23.30 14.34 22.24
N ARG A 123 22.48 13.48 21.60
CA ARG A 123 21.38 13.87 20.70
C ARG A 123 20.01 13.92 21.37
N VAL A 124 19.85 13.30 22.54
CA VAL A 124 18.55 13.22 23.25
C VAL A 124 17.94 14.59 23.51
N VAL A 125 18.76 15.60 23.85
CA VAL A 125 18.29 16.97 24.09
C VAL A 125 17.79 17.68 22.82
N TRP A 126 18.19 17.20 21.63
CA TRP A 126 17.88 17.84 20.35
C TRP A 126 16.71 17.18 19.63
N THR A 127 16.71 15.85 19.55
CA THR A 127 15.77 15.09 18.70
C THR A 127 14.93 14.08 19.50
N GLY A 128 15.06 14.08 20.83
CA GLY A 128 14.57 12.98 21.66
C GLY A 128 15.43 11.73 21.52
N ARG A 129 14.96 10.64 22.13
CA ARG A 129 15.59 9.31 22.07
C ARG A 129 14.70 8.34 21.30
N GLY A 130 15.31 7.36 20.64
CA GLY A 130 14.60 6.15 20.20
C GLY A 130 14.19 5.25 21.37
N SER A 131 13.59 4.12 21.05
CA SER A 131 13.17 3.13 22.03
C SER A 131 14.36 2.50 22.76
N THR A 132 14.13 2.15 24.03
CA THR A 132 14.94 1.19 24.75
C THR A 132 14.64 -0.24 24.28
N VAL A 133 15.51 -1.19 24.62
CA VAL A 133 15.29 -2.61 24.34
C VAL A 133 13.99 -3.09 25.00
N GLU A 134 13.76 -2.69 26.25
CA GLU A 134 12.56 -3.04 27.02
C GLU A 134 11.30 -2.45 26.38
N GLU A 135 11.33 -1.18 25.96
CA GLU A 135 10.19 -0.55 25.28
C GLU A 135 9.88 -1.20 23.92
N ALA A 136 10.90 -1.67 23.19
CA ALA A 136 10.68 -2.38 21.94
C ALA A 136 10.02 -3.75 22.17
N LEU A 137 10.47 -4.48 23.19
CA LEU A 137 9.86 -5.75 23.60
C LEU A 137 8.42 -5.57 24.10
N ASP A 138 8.10 -4.42 24.71
CA ASP A 138 6.73 -4.10 25.15
C ASP A 138 5.80 -3.72 24.00
N LYS A 139 6.32 -3.07 22.94
CA LYS A 139 5.51 -2.57 21.80
C LYS A 139 5.26 -3.62 20.73
N TYR A 140 6.26 -4.43 20.42
CA TYR A 140 6.27 -5.30 19.24
C TYR A 140 6.31 -6.77 19.66
N ASP A 141 5.64 -7.63 18.88
CA ASP A 141 5.70 -9.08 19.09
C ASP A 141 6.99 -9.66 18.51
N ILE A 142 8.09 -9.46 19.25
CA ILE A 142 9.45 -9.87 18.88
C ILE A 142 10.06 -10.67 20.04
N ASP A 143 10.96 -11.60 19.73
CA ASP A 143 11.61 -12.44 20.75
C ASP A 143 12.75 -11.71 21.46
N GLU A 144 13.45 -10.86 20.71
CA GLU A 144 14.63 -10.16 21.22
C GLU A 144 14.76 -8.75 20.61
N ALA A 145 15.24 -7.80 21.40
CA ALA A 145 15.69 -6.50 20.91
C ALA A 145 17.13 -6.24 21.35
N ARG A 146 17.94 -5.66 20.45
CA ARG A 146 19.36 -5.35 20.70
C ARG A 146 19.74 -4.00 20.11
N TYR A 147 20.84 -3.42 20.59
CA TYR A 147 21.43 -2.24 19.96
C TYR A 147 22.43 -2.59 18.86
N LEU A 148 22.30 -1.93 17.72
CA LEU A 148 23.16 -2.03 16.55
C LEU A 148 24.41 -1.16 16.73
N THR A 149 25.47 -1.74 17.32
CA THR A 149 26.75 -1.06 17.52
C THR A 149 27.73 -1.36 16.38
N LYS A 150 28.88 -0.69 16.33
CA LYS A 150 29.90 -0.98 15.29
C LYS A 150 30.43 -2.42 15.32
N SER A 151 30.31 -3.11 16.45
CA SER A 151 30.77 -4.49 16.64
C SER A 151 29.63 -5.51 16.74
N SER A 152 28.37 -5.10 16.67
CA SER A 152 27.25 -6.06 16.68
C SER A 152 27.25 -6.87 15.40
N SER A 153 26.98 -8.17 15.51
CA SER A 153 26.76 -9.07 14.38
C SER A 153 25.27 -9.42 14.31
N PRO A 154 24.47 -8.74 13.46
CA PRO A 154 23.02 -8.94 13.42
C PRO A 154 22.59 -10.37 13.11
N LEU A 155 23.39 -11.10 12.33
CA LEU A 155 23.13 -12.51 12.00
C LEU A 155 23.07 -13.41 13.26
N GLY A 156 23.63 -12.96 14.39
CA GLY A 156 23.47 -13.60 15.70
C GLY A 156 24.18 -14.94 15.88
N ARG A 157 24.59 -15.61 14.80
CA ARG A 157 25.32 -16.88 14.79
C ARG A 157 26.19 -17.03 13.53
N CYS A 158 27.03 -18.06 13.54
CA CYS A 158 27.70 -18.53 12.32
C CYS A 158 26.67 -19.23 11.43
N LEU A 159 26.82 -19.04 10.13
CA LEU A 159 26.03 -19.75 9.12
C LEU A 159 26.71 -21.06 8.79
N ASP A 160 25.93 -22.13 8.69
CA ASP A 160 26.37 -23.39 8.11
C ASP A 160 26.53 -23.21 6.58
N HIS A 161 27.29 -24.08 5.91
CA HIS A 161 27.67 -23.90 4.50
C HIS A 161 26.46 -23.89 3.55
N ASP A 162 25.41 -24.60 3.93
CA ASP A 162 24.16 -24.74 3.20
C ASP A 162 23.14 -23.64 3.52
N GLU A 163 23.25 -22.94 4.66
CA GLU A 163 22.28 -21.90 5.03
C GLU A 163 22.34 -20.66 4.13
N VAL A 164 21.16 -20.15 3.79
CA VAL A 164 20.99 -18.97 2.94
C VAL A 164 20.50 -17.78 3.75
N VAL A 165 20.96 -16.58 3.38
CA VAL A 165 20.48 -15.31 3.94
C VAL A 165 19.71 -14.56 2.87
N TYR A 166 18.41 -14.42 3.07
CA TYR A 166 17.53 -13.57 2.27
C TYR A 166 17.62 -12.14 2.80
N ILE A 167 18.00 -11.19 1.95
CA ILE A 167 18.21 -9.79 2.35
C ILE A 167 17.30 -8.89 1.52
N HIS A 168 16.45 -8.11 2.19
CA HIS A 168 15.73 -7.00 1.58
C HIS A 168 16.26 -5.66 2.13
N ASP A 169 16.95 -4.91 1.26
CA ASP A 169 17.54 -3.61 1.60
C ASP A 169 17.29 -2.62 0.45
N GLU A 170 16.25 -1.81 0.61
CA GLU A 170 15.79 -0.85 -0.40
C GLU A 170 16.69 0.38 -0.51
N HIS A 171 17.35 0.74 0.58
CA HIS A 171 18.10 2.00 0.68
C HIS A 171 19.62 1.80 0.69
N ASN A 172 20.10 0.56 0.54
CA ASN A 172 21.52 0.20 0.60
C ASN A 172 22.17 0.59 1.93
N VAL A 173 21.46 0.33 3.03
CA VAL A 173 21.79 0.73 4.41
C VAL A 173 22.08 -0.47 5.31
N LEU A 174 22.40 -1.62 4.72
CA LEU A 174 22.79 -2.82 5.45
C LEU A 174 23.89 -2.56 6.49
N PRO A 175 23.75 -3.08 7.73
CA PRO A 175 24.81 -2.97 8.73
C PRO A 175 26.16 -3.46 8.21
N ALA A 176 27.23 -2.71 8.50
CA ALA A 176 28.57 -2.97 7.94
C ALA A 176 29.16 -4.35 8.32
N THR A 177 28.64 -4.97 9.39
CA THR A 177 29.04 -6.30 9.86
C THR A 177 28.37 -7.44 9.10
N ILE A 178 27.35 -7.16 8.28
CA ILE A 178 26.78 -8.13 7.35
C ILE A 178 27.56 -8.02 6.02
N PRO A 179 28.26 -9.07 5.57
CA PRO A 179 29.00 -9.04 4.32
C PRO A 179 28.09 -8.74 3.13
N ARG A 180 28.44 -7.74 2.33
CA ARG A 180 27.68 -7.38 1.11
C ARG A 180 27.62 -8.53 0.10
N SER A 181 28.56 -9.47 0.13
CA SER A 181 28.55 -10.67 -0.72
C SER A 181 27.35 -11.59 -0.47
N LEU A 182 26.69 -11.48 0.69
CA LEU A 182 25.45 -12.21 0.97
C LEU A 182 24.25 -11.64 0.21
N ARG A 183 24.34 -10.38 -0.26
CA ARG A 183 23.26 -9.76 -1.03
C ARG A 183 23.23 -10.34 -2.44
N ARG A 184 22.26 -11.21 -2.69
CA ARG A 184 22.02 -11.83 -4.01
C ARG A 184 20.71 -11.29 -4.59
N PRO A 185 20.73 -10.55 -5.71
CA PRO A 185 19.52 -9.93 -6.29
C PRO A 185 18.36 -10.91 -6.50
N VAL A 186 18.66 -12.13 -6.97
CA VAL A 186 17.66 -13.21 -7.13
C VAL A 186 16.95 -13.51 -5.80
N LEU A 187 17.70 -13.68 -4.71
CA LEU A 187 17.11 -14.01 -3.41
C LEU A 187 16.37 -12.82 -2.81
N GLN A 188 16.86 -11.61 -3.04
CA GLN A 188 16.15 -10.38 -2.67
C GLN A 188 14.78 -10.32 -3.37
N ASN A 189 14.72 -10.63 -4.67
CA ASN A 189 13.46 -10.66 -5.42
C ASN A 189 12.50 -11.74 -4.89
N ARG A 190 12.98 -12.95 -4.60
CA ARG A 190 12.15 -14.02 -4.01
C ARG A 190 11.58 -13.62 -2.65
N LEU A 191 12.40 -13.06 -1.76
CA LEU A 191 11.93 -12.54 -0.47
C LEU A 191 10.90 -11.43 -0.65
N LYS A 192 11.15 -10.49 -1.58
CA LYS A 192 10.17 -9.43 -1.88
C LYS A 192 8.83 -10.02 -2.30
N GLN A 193 8.80 -11.00 -3.21
CA GLN A 193 7.55 -11.61 -3.67
C GLN A 193 6.82 -12.40 -2.58
N ALA A 194 7.54 -13.11 -1.72
CA ALA A 194 6.94 -13.76 -0.56
C ALA A 194 6.30 -12.73 0.39
N MET A 195 6.97 -11.61 0.65
CA MET A 195 6.40 -10.51 1.41
C MET A 195 5.21 -9.84 0.70
N ASP A 196 5.28 -9.67 -0.63
CA ASP A 196 4.17 -9.12 -1.42
C ASP A 196 2.92 -10.01 -1.29
N ALA A 197 3.08 -11.33 -1.46
CA ALA A 197 2.00 -12.30 -1.32
C ALA A 197 1.36 -12.26 0.08
N CYS A 198 2.18 -12.09 1.13
CA CYS A 198 1.67 -11.94 2.49
C CYS A 198 0.95 -10.61 2.71
N ARG A 199 1.47 -9.49 2.20
CA ARG A 199 0.85 -8.16 2.33
C ARG A 199 -0.48 -8.01 1.58
N VAL A 200 -0.68 -8.77 0.50
CA VAL A 200 -1.93 -8.77 -0.26
C VAL A 200 -3.12 -9.21 0.61
N ILE A 201 -2.91 -10.21 1.47
CA ILE A 201 -3.94 -10.76 2.38
C ILE A 201 -3.72 -10.24 3.79
N LYS A 202 -4.63 -9.37 4.23
CA LYS A 202 -4.55 -8.66 5.51
C LYS A 202 -5.02 -9.57 6.65
N ASP A 203 -4.27 -9.56 7.75
CA ASP A 203 -4.75 -10.15 8.99
C ASP A 203 -5.74 -9.23 9.74
N ALA A 204 -6.30 -9.71 10.85
CA ALA A 204 -7.27 -8.95 11.63
C ALA A 204 -6.71 -7.66 12.25
N HIS A 205 -5.42 -7.62 12.60
CA HIS A 205 -4.76 -6.42 13.13
C HIS A 205 -4.57 -5.39 12.02
N GLU A 206 -4.15 -5.82 10.84
CA GLU A 206 -4.01 -4.97 9.65
C GLU A 206 -5.36 -4.36 9.24
N ILE A 207 -6.42 -5.17 9.21
CA ILE A 207 -7.79 -4.72 8.90
C ILE A 207 -8.27 -3.70 9.93
N ASP A 208 -8.00 -3.88 11.23
CA ASP A 208 -8.37 -2.89 12.26
C ASP A 208 -7.71 -1.52 12.01
N LEU A 209 -6.42 -1.51 11.65
CA LEU A 209 -5.70 -0.27 11.37
C LEU A 209 -6.25 0.43 10.11
N ILE A 210 -6.54 -0.32 9.04
CA ILE A 210 -7.17 0.23 7.83
C ILE A 210 -8.58 0.76 8.12
N ARG A 211 -9.38 0.05 8.92
CA ARG A 211 -10.72 0.50 9.34
C ARG A 211 -10.65 1.80 10.15
N ARG A 212 -9.65 1.92 11.04
CA ARG A 212 -9.40 3.16 11.79
C ARG A 212 -8.94 4.31 10.89
N ALA A 213 -8.08 4.05 9.91
CA ALA A 213 -7.69 5.06 8.92
C ALA A 213 -8.91 5.55 8.13
N ASN A 214 -9.76 4.63 7.65
CA ASN A 214 -11.01 4.95 6.97
C ASN A 214 -11.96 5.80 7.82
N GLN A 215 -12.12 5.47 9.10
CA GLN A 215 -12.97 6.22 10.01
C GLN A 215 -12.48 7.67 10.16
N ILE A 216 -11.17 7.87 10.41
CA ILE A 216 -10.60 9.21 10.57
C ILE A 216 -10.69 10.02 9.27
N SER A 217 -10.37 9.41 8.12
CA SER A 217 -10.51 10.03 6.81
C SER A 217 -11.96 10.44 6.54
N SER A 218 -12.91 9.56 6.84
CA SER A 218 -14.33 9.82 6.66
C SER A 218 -14.84 10.97 7.54
N ASP A 219 -14.40 11.02 8.80
CA ASP A 219 -14.74 12.12 9.70
C ASP A 219 -14.12 13.45 9.22
N ALA A 220 -12.93 13.42 8.61
CA ALA A 220 -12.30 14.57 7.99
C ALA A 220 -13.05 15.05 6.72
N HIS A 221 -13.51 14.13 5.87
CA HIS A 221 -14.44 14.43 4.76
C HIS A 221 -15.71 15.12 5.29
N VAL A 222 -16.32 14.59 6.34
CA VAL A 222 -17.50 15.20 6.98
C VAL A 222 -17.20 16.60 7.54
N ALA A 223 -16.00 16.83 8.08
CA ALA A 223 -15.59 18.15 8.56
C ALA A 223 -15.51 19.18 7.42
N VAL A 224 -14.99 18.77 6.26
CA VAL A 224 -15.02 19.57 5.02
C VAL A 224 -16.46 19.86 4.61
N PHE A 225 -17.34 18.84 4.56
CA PHE A 225 -18.72 19.00 4.09
C PHE A 225 -19.50 20.01 4.93
N LYS A 226 -19.34 19.97 6.25
CA LYS A 226 -19.99 20.92 7.18
C LYS A 226 -19.54 22.37 6.92
N SER A 227 -18.29 22.55 6.51
CA SER A 227 -17.66 23.87 6.38
C SER A 227 -17.68 24.42 4.95
N LEU A 228 -18.04 23.60 3.96
CA LEU A 228 -17.94 23.87 2.52
C LEU A 228 -18.60 25.20 2.10
N HIS A 229 -19.73 25.55 2.72
CA HIS A 229 -20.47 26.78 2.41
C HIS A 229 -19.68 28.08 2.71
N GLY A 230 -18.68 28.00 3.59
CA GLY A 230 -17.80 29.13 3.96
C GLY A 230 -16.49 29.17 3.19
N PHE A 231 -16.22 28.19 2.32
CA PHE A 231 -14.98 28.13 1.55
C PHE A 231 -15.08 28.93 0.26
N THR A 232 -13.94 29.49 -0.13
CA THR A 232 -13.74 30.27 -1.36
C THR A 232 -12.68 29.67 -2.26
N ASN A 233 -11.85 28.75 -1.74
CA ASN A 233 -10.76 28.11 -2.48
C ASN A 233 -10.47 26.68 -1.97
N GLU A 234 -9.69 25.95 -2.77
CA GLU A 234 -9.26 24.58 -2.51
C GLU A 234 -8.34 24.46 -1.28
N ALA A 235 -7.53 25.48 -0.99
CA ALA A 235 -6.61 25.44 0.15
C ALA A 235 -7.34 25.33 1.49
N GLN A 236 -8.53 25.94 1.61
CA GLN A 236 -9.37 25.81 2.81
C GLN A 236 -9.94 24.39 2.98
N VAL A 237 -10.20 23.69 1.87
CA VAL A 237 -10.61 22.28 1.87
C VAL A 237 -9.50 21.43 2.46
N GLU A 238 -8.30 21.50 1.89
CA GLU A 238 -7.14 20.73 2.36
C GLU A 238 -6.81 21.06 3.82
N ALA A 239 -6.80 22.35 4.19
CA ALA A 239 -6.51 22.76 5.56
C ALA A 239 -7.52 22.19 6.58
N THR A 240 -8.80 22.14 6.22
CA THR A 240 -9.85 21.61 7.09
C THR A 240 -9.74 20.09 7.23
N TYR A 241 -9.51 19.39 6.12
CA TYR A 241 -9.29 17.94 6.12
C TYR A 241 -8.08 17.56 6.99
N MET A 242 -6.93 18.19 6.72
CA MET A 242 -5.69 17.95 7.44
C MET A 242 -5.79 18.27 8.93
N ALA A 243 -6.46 19.37 9.30
CA ALA A 243 -6.66 19.73 10.69
C ALA A 243 -7.41 18.65 11.47
N HIS A 244 -8.40 18.01 10.84
CA HIS A 244 -9.13 16.90 11.46
C HIS A 244 -8.24 15.67 11.64
N CYS A 245 -7.55 15.22 10.59
CA CYS A 245 -6.66 14.06 10.66
C CYS A 245 -5.59 14.23 11.74
N ILE A 246 -4.94 15.41 11.81
CA ILE A 246 -3.94 15.74 12.81
C ILE A 246 -4.53 15.69 14.23
N ALA A 247 -5.71 16.27 14.43
CA ALA A 247 -6.38 16.27 15.73
C ALA A 247 -6.78 14.85 16.18
N SER A 248 -7.06 13.96 15.23
CA SER A 248 -7.38 12.54 15.44
C SER A 248 -6.14 11.63 15.51
N HIS A 249 -4.94 12.20 15.67
CA HIS A 249 -3.65 11.50 15.74
C HIS A 249 -3.20 10.78 14.46
N ALA A 250 -3.85 11.02 13.31
CA ALA A 250 -3.42 10.57 11.99
C ALA A 250 -2.73 11.73 11.24
N LYS A 251 -1.60 12.18 11.78
CA LYS A 251 -0.88 13.35 11.23
C LYS A 251 -0.39 13.09 9.80
N GLU A 252 0.17 11.92 9.56
CA GLU A 252 0.67 11.54 8.25
C GLU A 252 -0.51 11.12 7.36
N GLN A 253 -0.49 11.57 6.10
CA GLN A 253 -1.48 11.16 5.11
C GLN A 253 -0.94 10.01 4.29
N ALA A 254 -1.81 9.14 3.76
CA ALA A 254 -1.39 8.06 2.88
C ALA A 254 -0.72 8.63 1.61
N TYR A 255 -1.34 9.69 1.05
CA TYR A 255 -0.89 10.51 -0.08
C TYR A 255 -1.27 11.98 0.15
N ALA A 256 -0.76 12.89 -0.68
CA ALA A 256 -1.14 14.30 -0.56
C ALA A 256 -2.62 14.48 -0.98
N PRO A 257 -3.47 15.15 -0.16
CA PRO A 257 -4.86 15.37 -0.52
C PRO A 257 -5.02 16.03 -1.89
N ILE A 258 -6.03 15.62 -2.63
CA ILE A 258 -6.42 16.16 -3.93
C ILE A 258 -7.74 16.91 -3.70
N ALA A 259 -7.68 18.24 -3.77
CA ALA A 259 -8.86 19.10 -3.64
C ALA A 259 -9.09 19.83 -4.97
N GLY A 260 -9.63 19.13 -5.97
CA GLY A 260 -9.84 19.66 -7.31
C GLY A 260 -11.23 20.23 -7.51
N SER A 261 -11.35 21.56 -7.61
CA SER A 261 -12.62 22.24 -7.91
C SER A 261 -12.84 22.43 -9.42
N GLY A 262 -14.07 22.17 -9.89
CA GLY A 262 -14.46 22.34 -11.29
C GLY A 262 -13.48 21.63 -12.23
N PRO A 263 -12.92 22.30 -13.25
CA PRO A 263 -11.94 21.69 -14.17
C PRO A 263 -10.72 21.04 -13.51
N ASN A 264 -10.29 21.50 -12.32
CA ASN A 264 -9.18 20.85 -11.60
C ASN A 264 -9.56 19.44 -11.13
N GLY A 265 -10.84 19.18 -10.86
CA GLY A 265 -11.36 17.83 -10.57
C GLY A 265 -11.24 16.86 -11.75
N ALA A 266 -10.97 17.35 -12.97
CA ALA A 266 -10.65 16.53 -14.13
C ALA A 266 -9.15 16.15 -14.24
N THR A 267 -8.30 16.65 -13.33
CA THR A 267 -6.87 16.32 -13.25
C THR A 267 -6.69 15.27 -12.16
N LEU A 268 -6.40 14.03 -12.55
CA LEU A 268 -6.56 12.86 -11.67
C LEU A 268 -5.74 12.95 -10.36
N HIS A 269 -4.48 13.37 -10.46
CA HIS A 269 -3.58 13.60 -9.31
C HIS A 269 -3.30 15.09 -9.10
N TYR A 270 -4.35 15.91 -9.04
CA TYR A 270 -4.22 17.34 -8.80
C TYR A 270 -3.72 17.62 -7.36
N GLY A 271 -2.56 18.24 -7.21
CA GLY A 271 -1.97 18.51 -5.89
C GLY A 271 -1.68 19.99 -5.60
N ALA A 272 -2.08 20.91 -6.47
CA ALA A 272 -1.78 22.32 -6.27
C ALA A 272 -2.70 22.98 -5.22
N ASN A 273 -3.94 22.51 -5.07
CA ASN A 273 -4.91 22.86 -4.03
C ASN A 273 -4.95 24.35 -3.65
N THR A 274 -4.90 25.23 -4.64
CA THR A 274 -4.75 26.68 -4.44
C THR A 274 -5.69 27.51 -5.27
N ALA A 275 -6.50 26.89 -6.14
CA ALA A 275 -7.43 27.65 -6.96
C ALA A 275 -8.61 28.17 -6.13
N ASP A 276 -9.04 29.39 -6.45
CA ASP A 276 -10.35 29.88 -6.04
C ASP A 276 -11.43 29.06 -6.74
N PHE A 277 -12.58 28.88 -6.10
CA PHE A 277 -13.66 28.10 -6.69
C PHE A 277 -14.20 28.73 -7.98
N ASP A 278 -14.16 30.06 -8.15
CA ASP A 278 -14.45 30.78 -9.42
C ASP A 278 -15.59 30.21 -10.29
N GLY A 279 -16.73 29.90 -9.67
CA GLY A 279 -17.90 29.35 -10.38
C GLY A 279 -17.82 27.86 -10.74
N ALA A 280 -16.90 27.11 -10.14
CA ALA A 280 -16.84 25.66 -10.12
C ALA A 280 -18.15 25.07 -9.61
N GLU A 281 -18.59 23.98 -10.23
CA GLU A 281 -19.85 23.31 -9.89
C GLU A 281 -19.67 22.15 -8.92
N THR A 282 -18.49 21.53 -8.93
CA THR A 282 -18.14 20.39 -8.09
C THR A 282 -16.76 20.59 -7.45
N LEU A 283 -16.53 19.85 -6.38
CA LEU A 283 -15.22 19.63 -5.77
C LEU A 283 -15.01 18.12 -5.68
N VAL A 284 -13.97 17.62 -6.33
CA VAL A 284 -13.45 16.27 -6.10
C VAL A 284 -12.46 16.39 -4.94
N LEU A 285 -12.86 15.86 -3.78
CA LEU A 285 -11.95 15.68 -2.65
C LEU A 285 -11.57 14.21 -2.61
N ASP A 286 -10.32 13.93 -2.96
CA ASP A 286 -9.70 12.62 -2.85
C ASP A 286 -8.61 12.73 -1.78
N ALA A 287 -8.86 12.14 -0.62
CA ALA A 287 -7.99 12.24 0.52
C ALA A 287 -8.17 11.09 1.50
N GLY A 288 -7.04 10.54 1.94
CA GLY A 288 -6.96 9.43 2.88
C GLY A 288 -5.76 9.58 3.82
N CYS A 289 -5.98 9.38 5.12
CA CYS A 289 -4.92 9.38 6.13
C CYS A 289 -4.24 8.00 6.25
N GLU A 290 -3.15 7.92 7.02
CA GLU A 290 -2.62 6.63 7.48
C GLU A 290 -2.66 6.52 9.00
N VAL A 291 -2.95 5.31 9.51
CA VAL A 291 -2.86 4.96 10.93
C VAL A 291 -1.80 3.88 11.08
N SER A 292 -0.73 4.19 11.81
CA SER A 292 0.39 3.26 11.99
C SER A 292 0.89 2.70 10.65
N CYS A 293 1.06 3.58 9.66
CA CYS A 293 1.48 3.26 8.30
C CYS A 293 0.49 2.45 7.44
N TYR A 294 -0.70 2.09 7.94
CA TYR A 294 -1.77 1.53 7.10
C TYR A 294 -2.65 2.64 6.55
N ALA A 295 -2.80 2.65 5.23
CA ALA A 295 -3.51 3.65 4.46
C ALA A 295 -5.03 3.44 4.48
N SER A 296 -5.74 4.52 4.19
CA SER A 296 -7.07 4.52 3.60
C SER A 296 -7.04 5.34 2.32
N ASP A 297 -7.97 5.08 1.41
CA ASP A 297 -8.16 5.87 0.18
C ASP A 297 -9.64 6.19 -0.01
N VAL A 298 -9.98 7.48 -0.04
CA VAL A 298 -11.39 7.92 -0.02
C VAL A 298 -11.57 9.15 -0.87
N THR A 299 -12.37 8.99 -1.93
CA THR A 299 -12.83 10.09 -2.77
C THR A 299 -14.31 10.37 -2.58
N ARG A 300 -14.65 11.65 -2.41
CA ARG A 300 -16.02 12.17 -2.48
C ARG A 300 -16.06 13.39 -3.39
N THR A 301 -17.02 13.38 -4.32
CA THR A 301 -17.34 14.57 -5.10
C THR A 301 -18.56 15.28 -4.52
N VAL A 302 -18.41 16.56 -4.16
CA VAL A 302 -19.47 17.37 -3.55
C VAL A 302 -19.89 18.53 -4.46
N PRO A 303 -21.16 18.99 -4.41
CA PRO A 303 -21.56 20.18 -5.14
C PRO A 303 -21.05 21.47 -4.47
N ILE A 304 -20.53 22.38 -5.29
CA ILE A 304 -20.29 23.77 -4.89
C ILE A 304 -21.53 24.59 -5.28
N ASN A 305 -22.41 24.85 -4.31
CA ASN A 305 -23.55 25.74 -4.49
C ASN A 305 -23.72 26.66 -3.27
N PRO A 306 -22.98 27.79 -3.19
CA PRO A 306 -23.01 28.67 -2.03
C PRO A 306 -24.37 29.34 -1.81
N SER A 307 -25.19 29.47 -2.87
CA SER A 307 -26.53 30.06 -2.77
C SER A 307 -27.56 29.10 -2.16
N GLN A 308 -27.36 27.79 -2.34
CA GLN A 308 -28.22 26.73 -1.81
C GLN A 308 -27.38 25.51 -1.40
N PRO A 309 -26.68 25.57 -0.23
CA PRO A 309 -25.81 24.49 0.21
C PRO A 309 -26.50 23.12 0.28
N GLY A 310 -25.80 22.07 -0.13
CA GLY A 310 -26.34 20.70 -0.18
C GLY A 310 -27.33 20.47 -1.33
N THR A 311 -27.16 21.19 -2.45
CA THR A 311 -27.87 20.98 -3.71
C THR A 311 -26.90 21.09 -4.89
N TRP A 312 -27.15 20.32 -5.95
CA TRP A 312 -26.36 20.40 -7.18
C TRP A 312 -26.62 21.72 -7.92
N PRO A 313 -25.59 22.43 -8.39
CA PRO A 313 -25.75 23.73 -9.05
C PRO A 313 -26.30 23.61 -10.49
N SER A 314 -26.15 22.43 -11.13
CA SER A 314 -26.60 22.17 -12.49
C SER A 314 -27.22 20.77 -12.64
N PRO A 315 -28.10 20.55 -13.63
CA PRO A 315 -28.53 19.21 -14.04
C PRO A 315 -27.36 18.32 -14.45
N GLU A 316 -26.36 18.87 -15.14
CA GLU A 316 -25.19 18.19 -15.65
C GLU A 316 -24.34 17.59 -14.51
N ALA A 317 -23.99 18.38 -13.49
CA ALA A 317 -23.26 17.89 -12.32
C ALA A 317 -24.03 16.80 -11.59
N LYS A 318 -25.34 16.98 -11.41
CA LYS A 318 -26.22 15.98 -10.79
C LYS A 318 -26.29 14.68 -11.58
N GLN A 319 -26.36 14.76 -12.91
CA GLN A 319 -26.47 13.60 -13.80
C GLN A 319 -25.19 12.76 -13.80
N ILE A 320 -24.03 13.40 -13.89
CA ILE A 320 -22.74 12.70 -13.87
C ILE A 320 -22.50 12.08 -12.49
N TYR A 321 -22.82 12.81 -11.41
CA TYR A 321 -22.75 12.23 -10.07
C TYR A 321 -23.61 10.98 -9.91
N ALA A 322 -24.88 11.05 -10.32
CA ALA A 322 -25.79 9.91 -10.22
C ALA A 322 -25.31 8.71 -11.05
N LEU A 323 -24.71 8.95 -12.23
CA LEU A 323 -24.14 7.88 -13.06
C LEU A 323 -22.92 7.23 -12.39
N VAL A 324 -21.98 8.03 -11.85
CA VAL A 324 -20.81 7.48 -11.14
C VAL A 324 -21.23 6.71 -9.89
N GLU A 325 -22.20 7.21 -9.13
CA GLU A 325 -22.79 6.51 -7.96
C GLU A 325 -23.42 5.18 -8.38
N GLU A 326 -24.21 5.15 -9.47
CA GLU A 326 -24.80 3.92 -10.01
C GLU A 326 -23.74 2.89 -10.44
N VAL A 327 -22.68 3.34 -11.13
CA VAL A 327 -21.55 2.48 -11.53
C VAL A 327 -20.84 1.92 -10.29
N GLN A 328 -20.53 2.76 -9.31
CA GLN A 328 -19.82 2.35 -8.10
C GLN A 328 -20.58 1.30 -7.32
N GLU A 329 -21.88 1.52 -7.07
CA GLU A 329 -22.72 0.57 -6.33
C GLU A 329 -22.83 -0.78 -7.04
N ALA A 330 -22.94 -0.76 -8.38
CA ALA A 330 -22.97 -1.99 -9.17
C ALA A 330 -21.63 -2.75 -9.13
N CYS A 331 -20.50 -2.04 -9.13
CA CYS A 331 -19.18 -2.65 -8.98
C CYS A 331 -18.98 -3.24 -7.58
N ILE A 332 -19.30 -2.48 -6.53
CA ILE A 332 -19.20 -2.92 -5.13
C ILE A 332 -20.05 -4.18 -4.90
N ALA A 333 -21.26 -4.25 -5.48
CA ALA A 333 -22.13 -5.43 -5.37
C ALA A 333 -21.54 -6.72 -5.96
N GLN A 334 -20.50 -6.64 -6.79
CA GLN A 334 -19.80 -7.80 -7.36
C GLN A 334 -18.58 -8.24 -6.53
N MET A 335 -18.20 -7.50 -5.49
CA MET A 335 -16.99 -7.74 -4.71
C MET A 335 -17.17 -8.98 -3.82
N ARG A 336 -16.71 -10.14 -4.27
CA ARG A 336 -16.81 -11.39 -3.50
C ARG A 336 -15.66 -12.32 -3.86
N PRO A 337 -15.32 -13.29 -2.99
CA PRO A 337 -14.32 -14.30 -3.29
C PRO A 337 -14.56 -15.00 -4.63
N GLY A 338 -13.46 -15.31 -5.34
CA GLY A 338 -13.49 -15.99 -6.63
C GLY A 338 -13.98 -15.12 -7.80
N LYS A 339 -14.42 -13.87 -7.57
CA LYS A 339 -14.74 -12.95 -8.66
C LYS A 339 -13.45 -12.37 -9.23
N ALA A 340 -13.25 -12.48 -10.54
CA ALA A 340 -12.15 -11.83 -11.23
C ALA A 340 -12.39 -10.31 -11.30
N PHE A 341 -11.47 -9.50 -10.76
CA PHE A 341 -11.61 -8.05 -10.71
C PHE A 341 -11.76 -7.42 -12.11
N ILE A 342 -11.13 -8.01 -13.14
CA ILE A 342 -11.24 -7.58 -14.53
C ILE A 342 -12.68 -7.62 -15.07
N GLU A 343 -13.53 -8.53 -14.57
CA GLU A 343 -14.94 -8.58 -14.94
C GLU A 343 -15.70 -7.38 -14.37
N ILE A 344 -15.33 -6.92 -13.18
CA ILE A 344 -15.90 -5.75 -12.51
C ILE A 344 -15.44 -4.47 -13.21
N VAL A 345 -14.17 -4.43 -13.66
CA VAL A 345 -13.66 -3.37 -14.54
C VAL A 345 -14.50 -3.30 -15.82
N THR A 346 -14.73 -4.43 -16.48
CA THR A 346 -15.55 -4.49 -17.70
C THR A 346 -16.98 -3.99 -17.46
N LEU A 347 -17.61 -4.41 -16.36
CA LEU A 347 -18.93 -3.92 -15.95
C LEU A 347 -18.94 -2.38 -15.80
N SER A 348 -17.95 -1.83 -15.10
CA SER A 348 -17.85 -0.37 -14.88
C SER A 348 -17.75 0.41 -16.20
N ARG A 349 -17.01 -0.14 -17.16
CA ARG A 349 -16.76 0.47 -18.46
C ARG A 349 -18.00 0.46 -19.32
N ARG A 350 -18.71 -0.68 -19.34
CA ARG A 350 -19.95 -0.84 -20.08
C ARG A 350 -21.05 0.08 -19.54
N MET A 351 -21.25 0.11 -18.21
CA MET A 351 -22.23 1.00 -17.58
C MET A 351 -21.92 2.48 -17.82
N THR A 352 -20.65 2.87 -17.73
CA THR A 352 -20.21 4.24 -18.03
C THR A 352 -20.54 4.61 -19.48
N LEU A 353 -20.22 3.74 -20.43
CA LEU A 353 -20.50 3.94 -21.86
C LEU A 353 -22.01 4.11 -22.11
N GLU A 354 -22.83 3.20 -21.60
CA GLU A 354 -24.29 3.23 -21.75
C GLU A 354 -24.91 4.47 -21.09
N GLY A 355 -24.39 4.87 -19.93
CA GLY A 355 -24.79 6.09 -19.24
C GLY A 355 -24.47 7.36 -20.05
N LEU A 356 -23.28 7.45 -20.63
CA LEU A 356 -22.89 8.58 -21.47
C LEU A 356 -23.68 8.64 -22.79
N LEU A 357 -24.08 7.49 -23.35
CA LEU A 357 -25.02 7.42 -24.48
C LEU A 357 -26.39 7.97 -24.09
N LYS A 358 -26.92 7.56 -22.92
CA LYS A 358 -28.22 8.02 -22.40
C LYS A 358 -28.25 9.53 -22.12
N LEU A 359 -27.12 10.10 -21.69
CA LEU A 359 -26.95 11.54 -21.50
C LEU A 359 -26.70 12.31 -22.81
N GLY A 360 -26.52 11.60 -23.93
CA GLY A 360 -26.25 12.16 -25.25
C GLY A 360 -24.85 12.73 -25.41
N ILE A 361 -23.92 12.44 -24.49
CA ILE A 361 -22.50 12.83 -24.59
C ILE A 361 -21.80 11.95 -25.62
N LEU A 362 -22.13 10.65 -25.60
CA LEU A 362 -21.77 9.72 -26.65
C LEU A 362 -22.95 9.52 -27.62
N LYS A 363 -22.64 9.15 -28.87
CA LYS A 363 -23.61 8.80 -29.91
C LYS A 363 -23.08 7.70 -30.81
N GLY A 364 -23.97 6.91 -31.39
CA GLY A 364 -23.62 5.81 -32.30
C GLY A 364 -23.95 4.44 -31.72
N ASP A 365 -23.32 3.41 -32.27
CA ASP A 365 -23.50 2.02 -31.85
C ASP A 365 -22.63 1.69 -30.63
N VAL A 366 -23.22 1.02 -29.65
CA VAL A 366 -22.59 0.73 -28.35
C VAL A 366 -21.36 -0.18 -28.50
N ASP A 367 -21.45 -1.19 -29.36
CA ASP A 367 -20.38 -2.18 -29.55
C ASP A 367 -19.25 -1.59 -30.39
N GLU A 368 -19.55 -0.69 -31.33
CA GLU A 368 -18.51 0.08 -32.02
C GLU A 368 -17.76 1.04 -31.07
N ILE A 369 -18.47 1.76 -30.20
CA ILE A 369 -17.85 2.67 -29.22
C ILE A 369 -16.93 1.90 -28.29
N GLU A 370 -17.40 0.75 -27.81
CA GLU A 370 -16.65 -0.16 -26.94
C GLU A 370 -15.42 -0.71 -27.65
N LYS A 371 -15.56 -1.20 -28.89
CA LYS A 371 -14.45 -1.66 -29.74
C LYS A 371 -13.35 -0.62 -29.89
N TRP A 372 -13.72 0.65 -30.09
CA TRP A 372 -12.75 1.73 -30.22
C TRP A 372 -12.23 2.24 -28.87
N GLY A 373 -12.78 1.81 -27.73
CA GLY A 373 -12.32 2.24 -26.41
C GLY A 373 -12.59 3.73 -26.11
N THR A 374 -13.55 4.37 -26.79
CA THR A 374 -13.77 5.83 -26.69
C THR A 374 -14.14 6.27 -25.27
N VAL A 375 -14.72 5.38 -24.46
CA VAL A 375 -15.04 5.64 -23.04
C VAL A 375 -13.81 6.00 -22.20
N ALA A 376 -12.60 5.60 -22.63
CA ALA A 376 -11.35 5.95 -21.93
C ALA A 376 -11.08 7.46 -21.90
N GLY A 377 -11.66 8.24 -22.81
CA GLY A 377 -11.55 9.71 -22.79
C GLY A 377 -12.29 10.35 -21.62
N PHE A 378 -13.28 9.64 -21.06
CA PHE A 378 -14.08 10.08 -19.93
C PHE A 378 -13.73 9.35 -18.63
N PHE A 379 -13.19 8.15 -18.70
CA PHE A 379 -12.77 7.37 -17.53
C PHE A 379 -11.33 6.86 -17.77
N PRO A 380 -10.27 7.65 -17.59
CA PRO A 380 -8.93 7.30 -18.07
C PRO A 380 -8.07 6.42 -17.14
N HIS A 381 -8.50 6.14 -15.90
CA HIS A 381 -7.72 5.38 -14.91
C HIS A 381 -8.34 4.00 -14.60
N GLY A 382 -7.66 3.17 -13.80
CA GLY A 382 -8.19 1.88 -13.34
C GLY A 382 -9.46 2.02 -12.49
N LEU A 383 -10.19 0.91 -12.30
CA LEU A 383 -11.37 0.90 -11.41
C LEU A 383 -10.99 0.94 -9.91
N GLY A 384 -9.79 0.48 -9.58
CA GLY A 384 -9.27 0.45 -8.22
C GLY A 384 -7.98 -0.37 -8.12
N HIS A 385 -7.43 -0.45 -6.92
CA HIS A 385 -6.15 -1.08 -6.60
C HIS A 385 -6.16 -1.62 -5.16
N HIS A 386 -5.17 -2.44 -4.80
CA HIS A 386 -4.98 -2.86 -3.41
C HIS A 386 -4.63 -1.68 -2.50
N VAL A 387 -5.09 -1.75 -1.25
CA VAL A 387 -4.77 -0.81 -0.15
C VAL A 387 -4.23 -1.59 1.04
N GLY A 388 -3.21 -1.04 1.71
CA GLY A 388 -2.58 -1.66 2.88
C GLY A 388 -1.55 -0.75 3.50
N LEU A 389 -0.27 -1.17 3.55
CA LEU A 389 0.81 -0.32 4.05
C LEU A 389 1.15 0.85 3.10
N ASP A 390 0.83 0.68 1.83
CA ASP A 390 0.86 1.73 0.82
C ASP A 390 -0.57 1.97 0.30
N VAL A 391 -0.84 3.19 -0.19
CA VAL A 391 -2.14 3.52 -0.80
C VAL A 391 -2.37 2.68 -2.05
N HIS A 392 -1.37 2.68 -2.95
CA HIS A 392 -1.24 1.67 -4.00
C HIS A 392 -0.40 0.54 -3.44
N ASP A 393 -1.05 -0.40 -2.76
CA ASP A 393 -0.36 -1.52 -2.14
C ASP A 393 0.15 -2.52 -3.18
N VAL A 394 1.03 -3.40 -2.72
CA VAL A 394 1.64 -4.43 -3.56
C VAL A 394 0.57 -5.34 -4.17
N SER A 395 0.79 -5.74 -5.42
CA SER A 395 0.01 -6.77 -6.10
C SER A 395 0.83 -8.04 -6.17
N PRO A 396 0.21 -9.23 -6.14
CA PRO A 396 0.95 -10.48 -6.26
C PRO A 396 1.67 -10.50 -7.61
N VAL A 397 2.98 -10.77 -7.59
CA VAL A 397 3.77 -11.04 -8.80
C VAL A 397 4.07 -12.54 -8.80
N PRO A 398 3.90 -13.27 -9.90
CA PRO A 398 4.23 -14.69 -9.94
C PRO A 398 5.69 -14.94 -9.54
N HIS A 399 5.92 -16.03 -8.81
CA HIS A 399 7.26 -16.43 -8.38
C HIS A 399 8.14 -16.74 -9.61
N PRO A 400 9.42 -16.30 -9.65
CA PRO A 400 10.37 -16.73 -10.65
C PRO A 400 10.65 -18.23 -10.45
N PRO A 401 11.02 -18.95 -11.52
CA PRO A 401 11.37 -20.35 -11.42
C PRO A 401 12.47 -20.57 -10.37
N ALA A 402 12.37 -21.69 -9.63
CA ALA A 402 13.31 -22.04 -8.57
C ALA A 402 14.75 -22.08 -9.10
N ILE A 403 15.65 -21.31 -8.50
CA ILE A 403 17.08 -21.29 -8.89
C ILE A 403 17.87 -22.23 -7.96
N PRO A 404 18.73 -23.13 -8.49
CA PRO A 404 19.61 -23.98 -7.68
C PRO A 404 20.51 -23.17 -6.73
N ARG A 405 20.71 -23.68 -5.51
CA ARG A 405 21.63 -23.07 -4.52
C ARG A 405 23.06 -23.02 -5.06
N ALA A 406 23.54 -21.84 -5.44
CA ALA A 406 24.98 -21.61 -5.62
C ALA A 406 25.69 -21.66 -4.26
N ALA A 407 26.67 -22.56 -4.12
CA ALA A 407 27.48 -22.76 -2.91
C ALA A 407 28.21 -21.48 -2.48
N ILE A 408 28.17 -21.17 -1.18
CA ILE A 408 28.92 -20.07 -0.58
C ILE A 408 30.39 -20.51 -0.48
N SER A 409 31.26 -20.02 -1.37
CA SER A 409 32.70 -20.26 -1.22
C SER A 409 33.21 -19.69 0.11
N PRO A 410 33.92 -20.47 0.94
CA PRO A 410 34.53 -19.96 2.16
C PRO A 410 35.54 -18.86 1.80
N VAL A 411 35.54 -17.77 2.56
CA VAL A 411 36.55 -16.70 2.44
C VAL A 411 37.92 -17.30 2.74
N GLY A 412 38.69 -17.59 1.68
CA GLY A 412 40.04 -18.11 1.78
C GLY A 412 40.99 -17.10 2.41
N HIS A 413 41.76 -17.56 3.40
CA HIS A 413 42.87 -16.81 3.98
C HIS A 413 43.84 -16.33 2.90
N ARG A 414 44.09 -15.02 2.89
CA ARG A 414 45.13 -14.35 2.12
C ARG A 414 46.51 -14.99 2.38
N LYS A 415 47.18 -15.46 1.33
CA LYS A 415 48.63 -15.60 1.30
C LYS A 415 49.20 -14.70 0.21
N GLU A 416 50.29 -14.03 0.58
CA GLU A 416 51.08 -13.13 -0.25
C GLU A 416 52.17 -13.90 -0.99
N ASP A 417 52.11 -13.87 -2.32
CA ASP A 417 53.20 -14.14 -3.28
C ASP A 417 52.55 -14.16 -4.68
N GLY A 418 53.06 -13.59 -5.78
CA GLY A 418 54.36 -13.05 -6.13
C GLY A 418 54.60 -13.43 -7.60
N SER A 419 54.69 -12.43 -8.49
CA SER A 419 55.22 -12.46 -9.88
C SER A 419 54.38 -13.05 -11.03
N GLY A 420 54.38 -12.32 -12.17
CA GLY A 420 54.63 -12.92 -13.50
C GLY A 420 53.53 -12.89 -14.55
N GLU A 421 53.53 -11.84 -15.37
CA GLU A 421 53.43 -11.81 -16.85
C GLU A 421 52.37 -12.60 -17.67
N GLN A 422 51.66 -11.79 -18.48
CA GLN A 422 51.36 -11.89 -19.93
C GLN A 422 50.29 -12.82 -20.54
N ASP A 423 49.41 -12.13 -21.30
CA ASP A 423 48.87 -12.36 -22.66
C ASP A 423 48.28 -13.73 -23.05
N GLY A 424 47.08 -13.68 -23.62
CA GLY A 424 46.50 -14.77 -24.42
C GLY A 424 44.99 -14.64 -24.59
N LEU A 425 44.58 -13.96 -25.66
CA LEU A 425 43.26 -14.11 -26.28
C LEU A 425 43.19 -15.51 -26.90
N GLU A 426 42.08 -16.22 -26.73
CA GLU A 426 41.57 -17.15 -27.75
C GLU A 426 40.07 -17.41 -27.50
N GLU A 427 39.31 -17.22 -28.58
CA GLU A 427 37.91 -17.58 -28.78
C GLU A 427 37.80 -19.11 -28.96
N GLU A 428 36.58 -19.64 -28.80
CA GLU A 428 36.00 -20.89 -29.34
C GLU A 428 35.16 -21.60 -28.27
N GLU A 429 34.08 -22.31 -28.56
CA GLU A 429 33.06 -22.29 -29.61
C GLU A 429 31.85 -23.00 -28.96
N GLU A 430 30.64 -22.65 -29.36
CA GLU A 430 29.39 -23.27 -28.87
C GLU A 430 29.21 -24.65 -29.53
N GLU A 431 28.92 -25.68 -28.73
CA GLU A 431 28.24 -26.89 -29.20
C GLU A 431 27.11 -27.22 -28.23
N GLU A 432 25.88 -27.10 -28.74
CA GLU A 432 24.63 -27.56 -28.15
C GLU A 432 24.46 -29.06 -28.45
N GLU A 433 24.17 -29.88 -27.43
CA GLU A 433 23.58 -31.21 -27.62
C GLU A 433 22.28 -31.28 -26.79
N GLU A 434 21.17 -31.45 -27.51
CA GLU A 434 19.85 -31.82 -27.01
C GLU A 434 19.81 -33.33 -26.77
N GLU A 435 19.36 -33.77 -25.59
CA GLU A 435 18.88 -35.14 -25.38
C GLU A 435 17.50 -35.10 -24.70
N GLU A 436 16.51 -35.64 -25.42
CA GLU A 436 15.17 -36.00 -24.97
C GLU A 436 15.24 -37.36 -24.27
N GLU A 437 14.63 -37.52 -23.08
CA GLU A 437 14.18 -38.83 -22.60
C GLU A 437 12.80 -38.72 -21.91
N GLU A 438 11.93 -39.67 -22.29
CA GLU A 438 10.52 -39.85 -21.92
C GLU A 438 10.35 -40.73 -20.66
N GLU A 439 9.25 -40.44 -19.94
CA GLU A 439 8.35 -41.32 -19.16
C GLU A 439 8.87 -42.25 -18.04
N GLU A 440 8.24 -42.15 -16.85
CA GLU A 440 7.50 -43.27 -16.23
C GLU A 440 6.65 -42.79 -15.02
N GLU A 441 5.38 -43.22 -14.99
CA GLU A 441 4.37 -43.03 -13.94
C GLU A 441 4.48 -44.14 -12.87
N GLU A 442 4.36 -43.82 -11.57
CA GLU A 442 3.88 -44.77 -10.55
C GLU A 442 2.99 -44.05 -9.52
N GLU A 443 1.79 -44.60 -9.33
CA GLU A 443 0.79 -44.30 -8.29
C GLU A 443 1.13 -45.05 -6.98
N GLU A 444 0.82 -44.46 -5.80
CA GLU A 444 0.43 -45.15 -4.54
C GLU A 444 0.13 -44.07 -3.47
N GLU A 445 -1.14 -43.85 -3.10
CA GLU A 445 -1.92 -44.42 -1.97
C GLU A 445 -1.98 -43.48 -0.73
N GLU A 446 -3.22 -43.25 -0.27
CA GLU A 446 -3.68 -42.32 0.77
C GLU A 446 -3.33 -42.79 2.21
N GLU A 447 -3.01 -41.85 3.11
CA GLU A 447 -3.28 -41.99 4.55
C GLU A 447 -3.80 -40.65 5.10
N ASP A 448 -5.00 -40.71 5.69
CA ASP A 448 -5.69 -39.66 6.44
C ASP A 448 -4.95 -39.32 7.76
N ASP A 449 -4.79 -38.03 8.07
CA ASP A 449 -4.63 -37.55 9.45
C ASP A 449 -5.35 -36.19 9.60
N ASP A 450 -6.39 -36.18 10.45
CA ASP A 450 -7.19 -35.03 10.87
C ASP A 450 -6.36 -34.09 11.78
N ASP A 451 -6.05 -32.86 11.33
CA ASP A 451 -5.70 -31.75 12.22
C ASP A 451 -6.29 -30.42 11.70
N ASP A 452 -7.07 -29.78 12.59
CA ASP A 452 -7.89 -28.58 12.41
C ASP A 452 -7.01 -27.31 12.36
N ASP A 453 -6.33 -27.09 11.24
CA ASP A 453 -5.66 -25.84 10.89
C ASP A 453 -6.37 -25.20 9.69
N ASN A 454 -6.70 -23.91 9.82
CA ASN A 454 -7.43 -23.10 8.84
C ASN A 454 -6.53 -22.76 7.64
N GLU A 455 -6.09 -23.78 6.91
CA GLU A 455 -5.46 -23.73 5.60
C GLU A 455 -6.59 -23.66 4.56
N TRP A 456 -6.68 -22.54 3.84
CA TRP A 456 -7.73 -22.37 2.83
C TRP A 456 -7.37 -23.22 1.60
N GLU A 457 -8.06 -24.35 1.45
CA GLU A 457 -8.16 -25.06 0.18
C GLU A 457 -9.42 -24.62 -0.57
N PRO A 458 -9.35 -24.34 -1.89
CA PRO A 458 -10.52 -23.96 -2.67
C PRO A 458 -11.56 -25.09 -2.70
N THR A 459 -12.80 -24.74 -2.38
CA THR A 459 -13.94 -25.65 -2.40
C THR A 459 -14.20 -26.17 -3.82
N GLU A 460 -14.87 -27.31 -3.95
CA GLU A 460 -15.23 -27.87 -5.26
C GLU A 460 -16.14 -26.93 -6.07
N GLU A 461 -16.99 -26.16 -5.39
CA GLU A 461 -17.82 -25.11 -6.00
C GLU A 461 -16.97 -23.92 -6.51
N GLU A 462 -15.88 -23.57 -5.82
CA GLU A 462 -14.90 -22.58 -6.29
C GLU A 462 -14.08 -23.11 -7.48
N ARG A 463 -13.72 -24.40 -7.52
CA ARG A 463 -13.04 -25.06 -8.66
C ARG A 463 -13.95 -25.18 -9.90
N GLU A 464 -15.24 -25.41 -9.69
CA GLU A 464 -16.24 -25.41 -10.78
C GLU A 464 -16.52 -24.00 -11.28
N ALA A 465 -16.61 -23.01 -10.39
CA ALA A 465 -16.71 -21.59 -10.75
C ALA A 465 -15.46 -21.11 -11.52
N GLU A 466 -14.27 -21.57 -11.13
CA GLU A 466 -13.00 -21.36 -11.82
C GLU A 466 -13.04 -21.93 -13.25
N THR A 467 -13.53 -23.16 -13.42
CA THR A 467 -13.64 -23.81 -14.73
C THR A 467 -14.64 -23.09 -15.65
N ALA A 468 -15.77 -22.63 -15.10
CA ALA A 468 -16.78 -21.87 -15.85
C ALA A 468 -16.29 -20.46 -16.22
N ALA A 469 -15.59 -19.78 -15.31
CA ALA A 469 -14.96 -18.49 -15.57
C ALA A 469 -13.89 -18.59 -16.67
N HIS A 470 -13.08 -19.65 -16.68
CA HIS A 470 -12.09 -19.90 -17.73
C HIS A 470 -12.72 -20.03 -19.14
N GLN A 471 -13.83 -20.75 -19.28
CA GLN A 471 -14.50 -20.91 -20.57
C GLN A 471 -15.13 -19.60 -21.09
N GLN A 472 -15.73 -18.82 -20.19
CA GLN A 472 -16.37 -17.55 -20.54
C GLN A 472 -15.33 -16.46 -20.85
N LEU A 473 -14.17 -16.51 -20.19
CA LEU A 473 -13.05 -15.60 -20.38
C LEU A 473 -12.25 -15.88 -21.66
N ASP A 474 -12.08 -17.14 -22.07
CA ASP A 474 -11.39 -17.48 -23.33
C ASP A 474 -12.17 -17.02 -24.57
N GLU A 475 -13.49 -16.96 -24.48
CA GLU A 475 -14.33 -16.34 -25.51
C GLU A 475 -14.14 -14.80 -25.53
N TYR A 476 -13.97 -14.18 -24.36
CA TYR A 476 -13.74 -12.74 -24.17
C TYR A 476 -12.33 -12.28 -24.59
N LEU A 477 -11.26 -12.99 -24.25
CA LEU A 477 -9.88 -12.57 -24.55
C LEU A 477 -9.54 -12.67 -26.05
N LYS A 478 -10.23 -13.54 -26.80
CA LYS A 478 -10.23 -13.50 -28.28
C LYS A 478 -10.69 -12.15 -28.83
N HIS A 479 -11.54 -11.43 -28.09
CA HIS A 479 -11.92 -10.06 -28.40
C HIS A 479 -10.94 -9.06 -27.76
N ALA A 480 -10.60 -9.18 -26.47
CA ALA A 480 -9.76 -8.23 -25.72
C ALA A 480 -8.30 -8.08 -26.20
N VAL A 481 -7.75 -9.06 -26.94
CA VAL A 481 -6.42 -8.97 -27.58
C VAL A 481 -6.38 -7.95 -28.75
N GLN A 482 -7.52 -7.45 -29.23
CA GLN A 482 -7.58 -6.38 -30.24
C GLN A 482 -7.42 -4.95 -29.70
N TYR A 483 -7.23 -4.77 -28.39
CA TYR A 483 -7.32 -3.47 -27.71
C TYR A 483 -5.97 -3.00 -27.15
N PRO A 484 -5.09 -2.38 -27.95
CA PRO A 484 -4.12 -1.48 -27.39
C PRO A 484 -4.84 -0.19 -27.02
N ILE A 485 -4.99 0.10 -25.71
CA ILE A 485 -4.87 1.50 -25.28
C ILE A 485 -3.55 1.97 -25.90
N PRO A 486 -3.51 2.99 -26.77
CA PRO A 486 -2.27 3.45 -27.34
C PRO A 486 -1.27 3.66 -26.19
N PRO A 487 -0.11 2.98 -26.16
CA PRO A 487 0.88 3.09 -25.08
C PRO A 487 1.45 4.51 -24.91
N SER A 488 0.91 5.50 -25.63
CA SER A 488 1.50 6.82 -25.88
C SER A 488 0.73 7.99 -25.28
N CYS A 489 -0.41 7.81 -24.61
CA CYS A 489 -1.18 8.95 -24.06
C CYS A 489 -0.90 9.25 -22.59
N LEU A 490 -0.32 8.31 -21.85
CA LEU A 490 0.05 8.49 -20.45
C LEU A 490 1.45 7.87 -20.24
N PRO A 491 2.45 8.63 -19.76
CA PRO A 491 3.82 8.12 -19.59
C PRO A 491 3.84 6.93 -18.64
N SER A 492 4.86 6.06 -18.75
CA SER A 492 5.05 4.82 -17.96
C SER A 492 5.12 5.00 -16.42
N TRP A 493 5.06 6.23 -15.92
CA TRP A 493 4.90 6.59 -14.50
C TRP A 493 3.42 6.68 -14.08
N SER A 494 2.51 6.61 -15.04
CA SER A 494 1.07 6.66 -14.80
C SER A 494 0.65 5.28 -14.34
N PHE A 495 0.38 5.14 -13.05
CA PHE A 495 -0.25 3.97 -12.41
C PHE A 495 -1.71 3.73 -12.94
N HIS A 496 -1.99 4.09 -14.20
CA HIS A 496 -3.34 4.19 -14.77
C HIS A 496 -3.85 2.88 -15.40
N THR A 497 -3.01 1.85 -15.42
CA THR A 497 -3.47 0.47 -15.47
C THR A 497 -3.47 -0.04 -14.04
N SER A 498 -4.64 -0.44 -13.51
CA SER A 498 -4.69 -1.13 -12.23
C SER A 498 -3.67 -2.28 -12.26
N PRO A 499 -2.78 -2.42 -11.26
CA PRO A 499 -1.86 -3.56 -11.20
C PRO A 499 -2.62 -4.90 -11.09
N LEU A 500 -3.92 -4.89 -10.77
CA LEU A 500 -4.85 -6.03 -10.90
C LEU A 500 -5.13 -6.43 -12.36
N CYS A 501 -4.59 -5.70 -13.34
CA CYS A 501 -4.80 -5.91 -14.78
C CYS A 501 -3.48 -5.92 -15.59
N PHE A 502 -2.31 -5.86 -14.95
CA PHE A 502 -1.03 -5.68 -15.65
C PHE A 502 -0.17 -6.94 -15.63
N LEU A 503 0.06 -7.57 -16.80
CA LEU A 503 1.25 -8.39 -17.11
C LEU A 503 1.56 -8.37 -18.64
N PRO A 504 2.81 -8.66 -19.06
CA PRO A 504 3.32 -8.44 -20.42
C PRO A 504 2.55 -9.19 -21.51
N GLU A 505 2.67 -8.73 -22.77
CA GLU A 505 2.01 -9.27 -23.98
C GLU A 505 2.21 -10.78 -24.25
N TYR A 506 3.02 -11.48 -23.46
CA TYR A 506 3.43 -12.87 -23.68
C TYR A 506 2.75 -13.90 -22.77
N GLU A 507 1.88 -13.51 -21.82
CA GLU A 507 1.25 -14.48 -20.91
C GLU A 507 -0.17 -14.91 -21.31
N SER A 508 -0.46 -16.20 -21.13
CA SER A 508 -1.73 -16.86 -21.48
C SER A 508 -2.95 -16.24 -20.79
N SER A 509 -4.09 -16.25 -21.47
CA SER A 509 -5.39 -15.71 -21.03
C SER A 509 -5.82 -16.15 -19.62
N ALA A 510 -5.60 -17.43 -19.28
CA ALA A 510 -6.00 -18.02 -17.99
C ALA A 510 -5.25 -17.44 -16.78
N ARG A 511 -3.93 -17.16 -16.91
CA ARG A 511 -3.12 -16.57 -15.84
C ARG A 511 -3.60 -15.17 -15.45
N ARG A 512 -4.03 -14.37 -16.43
CA ARG A 512 -4.57 -13.01 -16.21
C ARG A 512 -5.84 -12.99 -15.37
N ALA A 513 -6.71 -14.00 -15.49
CA ALA A 513 -7.89 -14.08 -14.64
C ALA A 513 -7.57 -14.57 -13.23
N TYR A 514 -6.73 -15.61 -13.11
CA TYR A 514 -6.34 -16.19 -11.82
C TYR A 514 -5.70 -15.15 -10.89
N GLU A 515 -4.79 -14.32 -11.39
CA GLU A 515 -4.12 -13.28 -10.59
C GLU A 515 -5.03 -12.10 -10.21
N SER A 516 -6.16 -11.95 -10.91
CA SER A 516 -7.16 -10.92 -10.62
C SER A 516 -8.29 -11.41 -9.69
N LEU A 517 -8.25 -12.66 -9.23
CA LEU A 517 -9.28 -13.22 -8.36
C LEU A 517 -9.26 -12.54 -6.99
N LEU A 518 -10.42 -12.03 -6.60
CA LEU A 518 -10.64 -11.52 -5.26
C LEU A 518 -10.62 -12.67 -4.25
N ARG A 519 -9.89 -12.48 -3.15
CA ARG A 519 -9.74 -13.46 -2.08
C ARG A 519 -10.04 -12.82 -0.73
N PRO A 520 -10.58 -13.57 0.25
CA PRO A 520 -10.80 -13.07 1.60
C PRO A 520 -9.55 -12.42 2.19
N GLY A 521 -9.71 -11.29 2.87
CA GLY A 521 -8.61 -10.52 3.45
C GLY A 521 -7.92 -9.55 2.48
N MET A 522 -8.24 -9.57 1.18
CA MET A 522 -7.85 -8.47 0.30
C MET A 522 -8.64 -7.20 0.65
N VAL A 523 -7.94 -6.07 0.66
CA VAL A 523 -8.56 -4.73 0.67
C VAL A 523 -8.22 -4.03 -0.63
N VAL A 524 -9.24 -3.53 -1.33
CA VAL A 524 -9.12 -2.85 -2.62
C VAL A 524 -10.04 -1.64 -2.72
N THR A 525 -9.65 -0.62 -3.48
CA THR A 525 -10.54 0.51 -3.80
C THR A 525 -11.56 0.13 -4.88
N ILE A 526 -12.73 0.77 -4.85
CA ILE A 526 -13.64 0.88 -6.00
C ILE A 526 -13.93 2.36 -6.24
N GLU A 527 -13.29 2.91 -7.27
CA GLU A 527 -13.14 4.34 -7.53
C GLU A 527 -13.55 4.78 -8.95
N PRO A 528 -14.70 4.36 -9.50
CA PRO A 528 -15.09 4.82 -10.83
C PRO A 528 -15.17 6.35 -10.90
N GLY A 529 -14.82 6.90 -12.06
CA GLY A 529 -14.87 8.33 -12.29
C GLY A 529 -15.15 8.72 -13.73
N ILE A 530 -15.84 9.84 -13.90
CA ILE A 530 -16.12 10.46 -15.19
C ILE A 530 -15.57 11.88 -15.18
N TYR A 531 -14.74 12.19 -16.18
CA TYR A 531 -13.96 13.41 -16.28
C TYR A 531 -14.12 14.06 -17.65
N PHE A 532 -14.21 15.38 -17.62
CA PHE A 532 -14.24 16.28 -18.77
C PHE A 532 -12.90 17.01 -18.83
N ASN A 533 -11.82 16.24 -18.97
CA ASN A 533 -10.47 16.78 -19.09
C ASN A 533 -10.26 17.32 -20.51
N ARG A 534 -10.20 18.65 -20.64
CA ARG A 534 -10.03 19.31 -21.94
C ARG A 534 -8.77 18.86 -22.67
N SER A 535 -7.63 18.77 -21.98
CA SER A 535 -6.38 18.37 -22.60
C SER A 535 -6.47 16.97 -23.19
N LEU A 536 -7.04 16.01 -22.46
CA LEU A 536 -7.22 14.65 -22.94
C LEU A 536 -8.23 14.59 -24.09
N LEU A 537 -9.43 15.15 -23.89
CA LEU A 537 -10.51 15.07 -24.87
C LEU A 537 -10.18 15.82 -26.16
N GLU A 538 -9.70 17.05 -26.08
CA GLU A 538 -9.40 17.87 -27.27
C GLU A 538 -8.17 17.35 -28.04
N GLN A 539 -7.11 16.92 -27.35
CA GLN A 539 -5.86 16.56 -28.02
C GLN A 539 -5.83 15.12 -28.52
N VAL A 540 -6.60 14.21 -27.90
CA VAL A 540 -6.56 12.77 -28.23
C VAL A 540 -7.87 12.30 -28.85
N PHE A 541 -9.01 12.52 -28.21
CA PHE A 541 -10.28 11.88 -28.61
C PHE A 541 -11.06 12.68 -29.66
N LEU A 542 -11.07 14.01 -29.58
CA LEU A 542 -11.76 14.88 -30.53
C LEU A 542 -10.92 15.16 -31.78
N SER A 543 -9.60 15.04 -31.68
CA SER A 543 -8.68 15.19 -32.81
C SER A 543 -8.63 13.95 -33.71
N ASP A 544 -8.99 12.77 -33.19
CA ASP A 544 -9.03 11.52 -33.93
C ASP A 544 -10.43 11.26 -34.57
N PRO A 545 -10.54 11.10 -35.90
CA PRO A 545 -11.79 10.74 -36.58
C PRO A 545 -12.47 9.45 -36.08
N TYR A 546 -11.70 8.48 -35.55
CA TYR A 546 -12.25 7.22 -35.05
C TYR A 546 -13.05 7.40 -33.75
N HIS A 547 -12.60 8.31 -32.89
CA HIS A 547 -13.24 8.62 -31.61
C HIS A 547 -14.25 9.77 -31.72
N SER A 548 -13.87 10.86 -32.38
CA SER A 548 -14.68 12.09 -32.48
C SER A 548 -16.07 11.88 -33.09
N ARG A 549 -16.24 10.89 -33.99
CA ARG A 549 -17.54 10.53 -34.55
C ARG A 549 -18.55 10.04 -33.52
N PHE A 550 -18.07 9.53 -32.39
CA PHE A 550 -18.88 9.02 -31.29
C PHE A 550 -19.13 10.05 -30.19
N ILE A 551 -18.47 11.20 -30.21
CA ILE A 551 -18.61 12.23 -29.17
C ILE A 551 -19.47 13.36 -29.71
N ASP A 552 -20.53 13.70 -28.98
CA ASP A 552 -21.36 14.84 -29.31
C ASP A 552 -20.82 16.12 -28.65
N GLN A 553 -20.17 16.97 -29.44
CA GLN A 553 -19.50 18.17 -28.94
C GLN A 553 -20.49 19.21 -28.37
N ASP A 554 -21.69 19.33 -28.97
CA ASP A 554 -22.73 20.24 -28.46
C ASP A 554 -23.26 19.77 -27.10
N ALA A 555 -23.32 18.44 -26.89
CA ALA A 555 -23.60 17.87 -25.58
C ALA A 555 -22.46 18.09 -24.58
N LEU A 556 -21.24 17.76 -24.99
CA LEU A 556 -20.02 17.86 -24.18
C LEU A 556 -19.80 19.29 -23.65
N ASP A 557 -20.10 20.31 -24.45
CA ASP A 557 -19.90 21.71 -24.08
C ASP A 557 -20.63 22.15 -22.81
N ARG A 558 -21.70 21.44 -22.42
CA ARG A 558 -22.44 21.71 -21.18
C ARG A 558 -21.74 21.18 -19.93
N TYR A 559 -20.81 20.23 -20.06
CA TYR A 559 -20.22 19.52 -18.93
C TYR A 559 -18.84 20.04 -18.51
N TRP A 560 -18.23 20.97 -19.25
CA TRP A 560 -16.88 21.46 -18.94
C TRP A 560 -16.71 22.04 -17.52
N LYS A 561 -17.78 22.62 -16.96
CA LYS A 561 -17.76 23.19 -15.59
C LYS A 561 -17.89 22.15 -14.49
N VAL A 562 -18.44 20.98 -14.82
CA VAL A 562 -18.44 19.82 -13.90
C VAL A 562 -17.01 19.38 -13.64
N GLY A 563 -16.15 19.43 -14.67
CA GLY A 563 -14.77 18.99 -14.55
C GLY A 563 -14.68 17.48 -14.34
N GLY A 564 -14.84 16.99 -13.11
CA GLY A 564 -14.83 15.56 -12.82
C GLY A 564 -15.76 15.16 -11.69
N VAL A 565 -16.12 13.87 -11.69
CA VAL A 565 -16.72 13.19 -10.55
C VAL A 565 -16.01 11.86 -10.36
N ARG A 566 -15.54 11.61 -9.14
CA ARG A 566 -15.06 10.31 -8.65
C ARG A 566 -15.72 10.00 -7.30
N ILE A 567 -16.04 8.74 -7.06
CA ILE A 567 -16.53 8.24 -5.78
C ILE A 567 -15.77 6.96 -5.50
N GLU A 568 -15.11 6.90 -4.34
CA GLU A 568 -14.18 5.83 -3.99
C GLU A 568 -14.39 5.35 -2.57
N ASP A 569 -14.40 4.03 -2.41
CA ASP A 569 -14.52 3.34 -1.15
C ASP A 569 -13.48 2.22 -1.06
N ASP A 570 -12.93 2.01 0.13
CA ASP A 570 -12.08 0.88 0.50
C ASP A 570 -12.95 -0.34 0.83
N ILE A 571 -12.79 -1.42 0.07
CA ILE A 571 -13.59 -2.64 0.17
C ILE A 571 -12.73 -3.80 0.65
N LEU A 572 -13.10 -4.37 1.80
CA LEU A 572 -12.56 -5.64 2.31
C LEU A 572 -13.34 -6.80 1.71
N ILE A 573 -12.66 -7.78 1.12
CA ILE A 573 -13.26 -9.04 0.72
C ILE A 573 -13.38 -9.96 1.94
N THR A 574 -14.60 -10.44 2.24
CA THR A 574 -14.88 -11.39 3.31
C THR A 574 -15.03 -12.81 2.75
N GLY A 575 -15.18 -13.83 3.60
CA GLY A 575 -15.38 -15.22 3.16
C GLY A 575 -16.64 -15.44 2.31
N ASP A 576 -17.63 -14.57 2.40
CA ASP A 576 -18.95 -14.70 1.79
C ASP A 576 -19.38 -13.47 0.95
N GLY A 577 -18.50 -12.47 0.79
CA GLY A 577 -18.81 -11.23 0.12
C GLY A 577 -17.80 -10.12 0.38
N TYR A 578 -18.30 -8.99 0.87
CA TYR A 578 -17.48 -7.81 1.15
C TYR A 578 -17.99 -7.00 2.35
N GLU A 579 -17.08 -6.21 2.92
CA GLU A 579 -17.37 -5.12 3.85
C GLU A 579 -16.85 -3.82 3.25
N ASN A 580 -17.70 -2.79 3.17
CA ASN A 580 -17.25 -1.44 2.83
C ASN A 580 -16.68 -0.79 4.09
N LEU A 581 -15.37 -0.52 4.10
CA LEU A 581 -14.67 0.05 5.26
C LEU A 581 -14.84 1.57 5.36
N THR A 582 -15.39 2.23 4.34
CA THR A 582 -15.47 3.70 4.20
C THR A 582 -16.83 4.24 4.66
N PRO A 583 -16.96 4.79 5.88
CA PRO A 583 -18.22 5.37 6.36
C PRO A 583 -18.50 6.79 5.84
N ALA A 584 -17.62 7.39 5.03
CA ALA A 584 -17.82 8.74 4.51
C ALA A 584 -19.15 8.84 3.75
N PRO A 585 -20.02 9.83 4.05
CA PRO A 585 -21.32 9.89 3.42
C PRO A 585 -21.19 10.24 1.93
N LYS A 586 -22.03 9.61 1.10
CA LYS A 586 -22.23 9.91 -0.32
C LYS A 586 -23.73 10.13 -0.60
N GLY A 587 -24.07 10.50 -1.83
CA GLY A 587 -25.44 10.69 -2.28
C GLY A 587 -26.24 11.66 -1.40
N ARG A 588 -27.41 11.21 -0.96
CA ARG A 588 -28.34 12.05 -0.17
C ARG A 588 -27.78 12.44 1.19
N GLU A 589 -27.09 11.53 1.86
CA GLU A 589 -26.55 11.77 3.20
C GLU A 589 -25.50 12.89 3.18
N MET A 590 -24.59 12.84 2.21
CA MET A 590 -23.60 13.88 1.97
C MET A 590 -24.25 15.26 1.77
N LEU A 591 -25.28 15.33 0.92
CA LEU A 591 -26.03 16.58 0.68
C LEU A 591 -26.71 17.11 1.95
N GLU A 592 -27.22 16.23 2.80
CA GLU A 592 -27.80 16.61 4.10
C GLU A 592 -26.75 17.15 5.07
N VAL A 593 -25.56 16.56 5.12
CA VAL A 593 -24.45 17.05 5.96
C VAL A 593 -24.05 18.45 5.54
N ILE A 594 -23.88 18.70 4.24
CA ILE A 594 -23.55 20.03 3.70
C ILE A 594 -24.64 21.04 4.06
N ARG A 595 -25.92 20.66 3.88
CA ARG A 595 -27.05 21.55 4.19
C ARG A 595 -27.13 21.90 5.68
N LYS A 596 -26.94 20.92 6.56
CA LYS A 596 -26.94 21.12 8.03
C LYS A 596 -25.76 21.95 8.50
N GLY A 597 -24.60 21.85 7.85
CA GLY A 597 -23.43 22.67 8.18
C GLY A 597 -23.61 24.16 7.92
N ALA A 598 -24.52 24.54 7.01
CA ALA A 598 -24.82 25.93 6.67
C ALA A 598 -25.94 26.56 7.54
N LEU A 599 -26.59 25.77 8.40
CA LEU A 599 -27.61 26.23 9.36
C LEU A 599 -26.96 26.54 10.71
#